data_AF-A0A1W2C5I1-F1
#
_entry.id   AF-A0A1W2C5I1-F1
#
_cell.length_a   1.000
_cell.length_b   1.000
_cell.length_c   1.000
_cell.angle_alpha   90.00
_cell.angle_beta   90.00
_cell.angle_gamma   90.00
#
_symmetry.space_group_name_H-M   'P 1'
#
loop_
_entity.id
_entity.type
_entity.pdbx_description
1 polymer ?
#
loop_
_entity_poly.entity_id
_entity_poly.type
_entity_poly.pdbx_seq_one_letter_code
_entity_poly.pdbx_strand_id
1 'polypeptide(L)'
;MKKIVSLFICMILLCGTAAAQTVSLPNSGYVLELPDGMKYSMPEPEDYGMAAYTSETLEMDYVSYLKADAFRQGMAETLRETAENLAASGEEAELRDVNGVQMLIFRMTDDADGASGIGYVFEDGEWIIEINFWYATQEAAEETEKIISSIRKK
;
A
#
# COMPACT_ATOMS: atom_id res chain seq x y z
N MET A 1 34.43 46.82 -29.05
CA MET A 1 33.58 46.17 -30.08
C MET A 1 33.58 44.67 -29.73
N LYS A 2 32.50 43.93 -29.43
CA LYS A 2 31.04 44.06 -29.57
C LYS A 2 30.36 43.55 -28.26
N LYS A 3 29.15 44.05 -27.99
CA LYS A 3 28.19 43.62 -26.96
C LYS A 3 27.35 42.42 -27.47
N ILE A 4 26.48 41.92 -26.58
CA ILE A 4 25.21 41.16 -26.77
C ILE A 4 25.33 39.67 -26.39
N VAL A 5 24.46 39.02 -25.61
CA VAL A 5 23.41 39.29 -24.58
C VAL A 5 22.65 37.95 -24.43
N SER A 6 22.12 37.67 -23.23
CA SER A 6 21.06 36.69 -22.94
C SER A 6 21.42 35.20 -23.07
N LEU A 7 20.82 34.26 -22.36
CA LEU A 7 19.50 34.23 -21.71
C LEU A 7 19.49 33.18 -20.60
N PHE A 8 18.79 33.47 -19.51
CA PHE A 8 18.26 32.50 -18.56
C PHE A 8 17.60 31.32 -19.30
N ILE A 9 18.07 30.11 -19.08
CA ILE A 9 17.23 28.93 -19.22
C ILE A 9 17.06 28.40 -17.80
N CYS A 10 15.87 28.64 -17.25
CA CYS A 10 15.37 27.94 -16.09
C CYS A 10 15.69 26.46 -16.26
N MET A 11 16.51 25.93 -15.35
CA MET A 11 16.60 24.52 -15.09
C MET A 11 15.22 24.14 -14.54
N ILE A 12 14.29 23.84 -15.45
CA ILE A 12 13.07 23.14 -15.10
C ILE A 12 13.58 21.82 -14.56
N LEU A 13 13.50 21.68 -13.23
CA LEU A 13 13.38 20.41 -12.55
C LEU A 13 12.29 19.63 -13.28
N LEU A 14 12.68 18.88 -14.29
CA LEU A 14 12.00 17.64 -14.62
C LEU A 14 12.26 16.74 -13.42
N CYS A 15 11.48 16.94 -12.36
CA CYS A 15 11.01 15.81 -11.58
C CYS A 15 10.36 14.91 -12.62
N GLY A 16 11.14 14.00 -13.19
CA GLY A 16 10.60 12.87 -13.91
C GLY A 16 9.75 12.15 -12.88
N THR A 17 8.46 12.48 -12.85
CA THR A 17 7.46 11.62 -12.24
C THR A 17 7.63 10.31 -12.99
N ALA A 18 8.32 9.37 -12.37
CA ALA A 18 8.23 7.98 -12.74
C ALA A 18 6.72 7.69 -12.81
N ALA A 19 6.26 7.21 -13.96
CA ALA A 19 4.86 7.14 -14.28
C ALA A 19 4.25 5.98 -13.48
N ALA A 20 3.71 6.27 -12.29
CA ALA A 20 3.11 5.26 -11.42
C ALA A 20 2.12 4.35 -12.19
N GLN A 21 2.13 3.06 -11.85
CA GLN A 21 1.24 2.07 -12.47
C GLN A 21 -0.05 1.95 -11.65
N THR A 22 -1.19 2.08 -12.33
CA THR A 22 -2.49 1.88 -11.69
C THR A 22 -2.78 0.38 -11.54
N VAL A 23 -2.97 -0.08 -10.31
CA VAL A 23 -3.33 -1.47 -10.01
C VAL A 23 -4.74 -1.55 -9.43
N SER A 24 -5.48 -2.58 -9.87
CA SER A 24 -6.81 -2.89 -9.36
C SER A 24 -6.71 -3.72 -8.09
N LEU A 25 -7.41 -3.30 -7.04
CA LEU A 25 -7.55 -4.12 -5.84
C LEU A 25 -8.49 -5.31 -6.13
N PRO A 26 -8.15 -6.53 -5.67
CA PRO A 26 -8.91 -7.75 -5.97
C PRO A 26 -10.40 -7.64 -5.62
N ASN A 27 -11.27 -8.04 -6.56
CA ASN A 27 -12.73 -8.08 -6.39
C ASN A 27 -13.38 -6.82 -5.81
N SER A 28 -12.74 -5.66 -6.01
CA SER A 28 -13.20 -4.39 -5.48
C SER A 28 -13.44 -3.35 -6.58
N GLY A 29 -14.18 -2.31 -6.22
CA GLY A 29 -14.33 -1.12 -7.05
C GLY A 29 -13.15 -0.16 -6.99
N TYR A 30 -12.01 -0.53 -6.39
CA TYR A 30 -10.91 0.39 -6.08
C TYR A 30 -9.63 0.13 -6.88
N VAL A 31 -8.87 1.20 -7.07
CA VAL A 31 -7.50 1.20 -7.62
C VAL A 31 -6.58 2.02 -6.73
N LEU A 32 -5.29 1.76 -6.86
CA LEU A 32 -4.20 2.57 -6.32
C LEU A 32 -3.06 2.67 -7.33
N GLU A 33 -2.16 3.62 -7.12
CA GLU A 33 -0.95 3.83 -7.91
C GLU A 33 0.23 3.20 -7.17
N LEU A 34 0.89 2.22 -7.79
CA LEU A 34 2.18 1.71 -7.34
C LEU A 34 3.31 2.46 -8.03
N PRO A 35 4.45 2.69 -7.35
CA PRO A 35 5.61 3.30 -7.98
C PRO A 35 6.13 2.44 -9.13
N ASP A 36 6.76 3.11 -10.08
CA ASP A 36 7.47 2.45 -11.17
C ASP A 36 8.51 1.46 -10.64
N GLY A 37 8.67 0.35 -11.34
CA GLY A 37 9.65 -0.67 -11.00
C GLY A 37 9.15 -1.73 -10.02
N MET A 38 7.97 -1.55 -9.40
CA MET A 38 7.31 -2.67 -8.72
C MET A 38 6.88 -3.73 -9.74
N LYS A 39 7.34 -4.97 -9.56
CA LYS A 39 7.05 -6.08 -10.46
C LYS A 39 5.95 -6.94 -9.89
N TYR A 40 4.97 -7.31 -10.71
CA TYR A 40 3.95 -8.27 -10.30
C TYR A 40 4.58 -9.62 -9.99
N SER A 41 4.28 -10.14 -8.81
CA SER A 41 4.62 -11.47 -8.34
C SER A 41 3.34 -12.29 -8.35
N MET A 42 3.26 -13.28 -9.24
CA MET A 42 2.09 -14.15 -9.34
C MET A 42 1.94 -14.91 -8.01
N PRO A 43 0.80 -14.76 -7.30
CA PRO A 43 0.51 -15.57 -6.12
C PRO A 43 0.44 -17.06 -6.48
N GLU A 44 0.55 -17.94 -5.50
CA GLU A 44 0.34 -19.36 -5.76
C GLU A 44 -1.13 -19.61 -6.18
N PRO A 45 -1.44 -20.69 -6.92
CA PRO A 45 -2.81 -20.95 -7.37
C PRO A 45 -3.84 -21.08 -6.23
N GLU A 46 -3.38 -21.38 -5.01
CA GLU A 46 -4.16 -21.43 -3.78
C GLU A 46 -4.49 -20.04 -3.19
N ASP A 47 -3.79 -19.00 -3.62
CA ASP A 47 -3.96 -17.59 -3.22
C ASP A 47 -4.94 -16.86 -4.16
N TYR A 48 -6.06 -17.52 -4.48
CA TYR A 48 -7.03 -16.97 -5.42
C TYR A 48 -7.63 -15.67 -4.87
N GLY A 49 -7.46 -14.56 -5.59
CA GLY A 49 -7.92 -13.23 -5.14
C GLY A 49 -6.86 -12.41 -4.41
N MET A 50 -5.59 -12.82 -4.48
CA MET A 50 -4.45 -12.00 -4.06
C MET A 50 -3.80 -11.28 -5.26
N ALA A 51 -3.16 -10.14 -4.99
CA ALA A 51 -2.25 -9.48 -5.91
C ALA A 51 -1.00 -9.05 -5.15
N ALA A 52 0.17 -9.53 -5.59
CA ALA A 52 1.45 -9.22 -4.96
C ALA A 52 2.39 -8.52 -5.94
N TYR A 53 3.17 -7.57 -5.44
CA TYR A 53 4.15 -6.82 -6.19
C TYR A 53 5.40 -6.61 -5.33
N THR A 54 6.60 -6.65 -5.92
CA THR A 54 7.85 -6.49 -5.17
C THR A 54 8.77 -5.47 -5.84
N SER A 55 9.59 -4.78 -5.06
CA SER A 55 10.60 -3.84 -5.52
C SER A 55 11.91 -4.05 -4.79
N GLU A 56 12.92 -4.52 -5.52
CA GLU A 56 14.30 -4.60 -5.02
C GLU A 56 14.93 -3.21 -4.81
N THR A 57 14.45 -2.17 -5.51
CA THR A 57 15.02 -0.82 -5.40
C THR A 57 14.53 -0.09 -4.15
N LEU A 58 13.24 -0.25 -3.83
CA LEU A 58 12.69 0.30 -2.59
C LEU A 58 12.92 -0.65 -1.40
N GLU A 59 13.25 -1.92 -1.66
CA GLU A 59 13.26 -2.99 -0.66
C GLU A 59 11.88 -3.11 0.02
N MET A 60 10.86 -3.29 -0.81
CA MET A 60 9.46 -3.27 -0.42
C MET A 60 8.64 -4.31 -1.17
N ASP A 61 7.80 -5.01 -0.43
CA ASP A 61 6.75 -5.88 -0.94
C ASP A 61 5.39 -5.25 -0.68
N TYR A 62 4.49 -5.41 -1.64
CA TYR A 62 3.08 -5.05 -1.56
C TYR A 62 2.26 -6.32 -1.79
N VAL A 63 1.28 -6.55 -0.95
CA VAL A 63 0.33 -7.64 -1.11
C VAL A 63 -1.06 -7.11 -0.81
N SER A 64 -2.04 -7.43 -1.65
CA SER A 64 -3.45 -7.16 -1.39
C SER A 64 -4.30 -8.40 -1.59
N TYR A 65 -5.30 -8.59 -0.76
CA TYR A 65 -6.18 -9.75 -0.84
C TYR A 65 -7.55 -9.49 -0.21
N LEU A 66 -8.51 -10.34 -0.57
CA LEU A 66 -9.76 -10.43 0.17
C LEU A 66 -9.53 -11.13 1.50
N LYS A 67 -10.01 -10.54 2.58
CA LYS A 67 -9.86 -11.07 3.94
C LYS A 67 -10.54 -12.42 4.17
N ALA A 68 -11.32 -12.93 3.21
CA ALA A 68 -11.94 -14.26 3.29
C ALA A 68 -10.90 -15.37 3.62
N ASP A 69 -9.63 -15.19 3.25
CA ASP A 69 -8.53 -16.09 3.64
C ASP A 69 -7.83 -15.71 4.95
N ALA A 70 -7.85 -14.43 5.36
CA ALA A 70 -7.32 -13.96 6.64
C ALA A 70 -8.22 -14.26 7.86
N PHE A 71 -9.48 -14.66 7.65
CA PHE A 71 -10.29 -15.30 8.70
C PHE A 71 -9.61 -16.55 9.29
N ARG A 72 -8.86 -17.30 8.47
CA ARG A 72 -8.08 -18.46 8.94
C ARG A 72 -6.87 -18.05 9.78
N GLN A 73 -6.50 -16.77 9.75
CA GLN A 73 -5.39 -16.17 10.49
C GLN A 73 -5.85 -15.31 11.69
N GLY A 74 -7.14 -15.34 12.05
CA GLY A 74 -7.64 -14.76 13.31
C GLY A 74 -8.23 -13.34 13.21
N MET A 75 -8.39 -12.79 12.01
CA MET A 75 -9.09 -11.51 11.85
C MET A 75 -10.62 -11.68 11.87
N ALA A 76 -11.33 -10.71 12.47
CA ALA A 76 -12.77 -10.78 12.75
C ALA A 76 -13.69 -10.43 11.55
N GLU A 77 -15.01 -10.61 11.70
CA GLU A 77 -16.00 -10.45 10.62
C GLU A 77 -16.18 -9.01 10.14
N THR A 78 -15.80 -8.03 10.96
CA THR A 78 -15.96 -6.60 10.64
C THR A 78 -14.67 -5.81 10.87
N LEU A 79 -14.55 -4.64 10.25
CA LEU A 79 -13.46 -3.70 10.48
C LEU A 79 -13.39 -3.27 11.96
N ARG A 80 -14.56 -3.04 12.58
CA ARG A 80 -14.67 -2.67 14.00
C ARG A 80 -14.12 -3.74 14.92
N GLU A 81 -14.51 -5.00 14.71
CA GLU A 81 -14.00 -6.11 15.53
C GLU A 81 -12.51 -6.37 15.29
N THR A 82 -12.02 -6.12 14.08
CA THR A 82 -10.58 -6.20 13.78
C THR A 82 -9.81 -5.16 14.60
N ALA A 83 -10.31 -3.93 14.66
CA ALA A 83 -9.70 -2.88 15.48
C ALA A 83 -9.73 -3.23 16.98
N GLU A 84 -10.85 -3.80 17.47
CA GLU A 84 -10.97 -4.28 18.85
C GLU A 84 -9.97 -5.39 19.17
N ASN A 85 -9.78 -6.36 18.27
CA ASN A 85 -8.83 -7.46 18.43
C ASN A 85 -7.38 -6.96 18.47
N LEU A 86 -6.98 -6.08 17.55
CA LEU A 86 -5.63 -5.51 17.53
C LEU A 86 -5.35 -4.68 18.78
N ALA A 87 -6.33 -3.90 19.24
CA ALA A 87 -6.21 -3.16 20.50
C ALA A 87 -6.05 -4.10 21.70
N ALA A 88 -6.72 -5.26 21.70
CA ALA A 88 -6.62 -6.26 22.76
C ALA A 88 -5.28 -7.01 22.76
N SER A 89 -4.64 -7.19 21.59
CA SER A 89 -3.30 -7.77 21.48
C SER A 89 -2.17 -6.77 21.79
N GLY A 90 -2.51 -5.49 21.98
CA GLY A 90 -1.53 -4.43 22.25
C GLY A 90 -0.84 -3.90 21.00
N GLU A 91 -1.39 -4.21 19.82
CA GLU A 91 -0.88 -3.71 18.54
C GLU A 91 -1.20 -2.23 18.37
N GLU A 92 -0.28 -1.50 17.72
CA GLU A 92 -0.53 -0.10 17.35
C GLU A 92 -1.45 -0.07 16.12
N ALA A 93 -2.73 0.18 16.37
CA ALA A 93 -3.74 0.30 15.32
C ALA A 93 -4.56 1.59 15.47
N GLU A 94 -4.91 2.21 14.34
CA GLU A 94 -5.76 3.41 14.29
C GLU A 94 -6.73 3.40 13.12
N LEU A 95 -7.88 4.04 13.30
CA LEU A 95 -8.81 4.30 12.21
C LEU A 95 -8.49 5.66 11.58
N ARG A 96 -8.32 5.68 10.27
CA ARG A 96 -8.01 6.89 9.48
C ARG A 96 -8.89 6.93 8.24
N ASP A 97 -9.38 8.12 7.88
CA ASP A 97 -10.00 8.35 6.58
C ASP A 97 -8.92 8.67 5.55
N VAL A 98 -8.89 7.91 4.45
CA VAL A 98 -7.99 8.13 3.32
C VAL A 98 -8.85 8.27 2.07
N ASN A 99 -8.91 9.48 1.51
CA ASN A 99 -9.73 9.80 0.33
C ASN A 99 -11.21 9.38 0.44
N GLY A 100 -11.81 9.51 1.63
CA GLY A 100 -13.19 9.10 1.87
C GLY A 100 -13.38 7.59 2.06
N VAL A 101 -12.29 6.84 2.19
CA VAL A 101 -12.29 5.42 2.60
C VAL A 101 -11.84 5.35 4.05
N GLN A 102 -12.72 4.91 4.95
CA GLN A 102 -12.34 4.62 6.32
C GLN A 102 -11.51 3.34 6.36
N MET A 103 -10.28 3.44 6.85
CA MET A 103 -9.32 2.35 6.94
C MET A 103 -8.89 2.14 8.39
N LEU A 104 -8.70 0.88 8.77
CA LEU A 104 -7.89 0.51 9.91
C LEU A 104 -6.44 0.35 9.45
N ILE A 105 -5.54 1.07 10.10
CA ILE A 105 -4.11 1.05 9.83
C ILE A 105 -3.43 0.43 11.04
N PHE A 106 -2.55 -0.55 10.83
CA PHE A 106 -1.82 -1.18 11.92
C PHE A 106 -0.40 -1.50 11.51
N ARG A 107 0.53 -1.42 12.45
CA ARG A 107 1.93 -1.80 12.24
C ARG A 107 2.10 -3.29 12.49
N MET A 108 3.01 -3.90 11.75
CA MET A 108 3.35 -5.31 11.87
C MET A 108 4.87 -5.45 11.99
N THR A 109 5.30 -6.53 12.62
CA THR A 109 6.68 -7.01 12.55
C THR A 109 6.63 -8.50 12.22
N ASP A 110 7.38 -8.94 11.22
CA ASP A 110 7.47 -10.36 10.89
C ASP A 110 8.29 -11.08 11.98
N ASP A 111 7.72 -12.10 12.60
CA ASP A 111 8.37 -12.86 13.67
C ASP A 111 9.58 -13.67 13.18
N ALA A 112 9.66 -13.99 11.88
CA ALA A 112 10.70 -14.83 11.31
C ALA A 112 12.02 -14.08 11.07
N ASP A 113 11.93 -12.84 10.56
CA ASP A 113 13.10 -12.05 10.18
C ASP A 113 13.13 -10.62 10.76
N GLY A 114 12.07 -10.21 11.47
CA GLY A 114 11.95 -8.88 12.07
C GLY A 114 11.60 -7.79 11.06
N ALA A 115 11.19 -8.14 9.83
CA ALA A 115 10.81 -7.17 8.82
C ALA A 115 9.66 -6.29 9.33
N SER A 116 9.78 -4.98 9.12
CA SER A 116 8.71 -4.04 9.46
C SER A 116 7.64 -4.06 8.39
N GLY A 117 6.39 -3.96 8.82
CA GLY A 117 5.26 -3.88 7.91
C GLY A 117 4.18 -2.91 8.38
N ILE A 118 3.30 -2.56 7.46
CA ILE A 118 2.09 -1.79 7.73
C ILE A 118 0.94 -2.34 6.92
N GLY A 119 -0.18 -2.57 7.61
CA GLY A 119 -1.40 -3.12 7.06
C GLY A 119 -2.50 -2.06 7.02
N TYR A 120 -3.28 -2.10 5.95
CA TYR A 120 -4.45 -1.24 5.71
C TYR A 120 -5.65 -2.12 5.41
N VAL A 121 -6.69 -2.01 6.22
CA VAL A 121 -7.90 -2.81 6.09
C VAL A 121 -9.10 -1.88 5.93
N PHE A 122 -9.99 -2.21 4.99
CA PHE A 122 -11.23 -1.46 4.80
C PHE A 122 -12.35 -2.34 4.24
N GLU A 123 -13.57 -1.84 4.36
CA GLU A 123 -14.79 -2.51 3.88
C GLU A 123 -15.22 -1.94 2.51
N ASP A 124 -15.61 -2.82 1.59
CA ASP A 124 -16.29 -2.48 0.33
C ASP A 124 -17.50 -3.40 0.12
N GLY A 125 -18.66 -2.97 0.61
CA GLY A 125 -19.88 -3.78 0.58
C GLY A 125 -19.81 -4.96 1.54
N GLU A 126 -19.87 -6.18 1.02
CA GLU A 126 -19.74 -7.42 1.81
C GLU A 126 -18.28 -7.90 1.96
N TRP A 127 -17.33 -7.20 1.31
CA TRP A 127 -15.94 -7.59 1.29
C TRP A 127 -15.13 -6.77 2.29
N ILE A 128 -14.17 -7.43 2.94
CA ILE A 128 -13.07 -6.75 3.61
C ILE A 128 -11.82 -6.97 2.78
N ILE A 129 -11.12 -5.88 2.50
CA ILE A 129 -9.90 -5.85 1.70
C ILE A 129 -8.76 -5.49 2.64
N GLU A 130 -7.66 -6.22 2.52
CA GLU A 130 -6.42 -5.94 3.23
C GLU A 130 -5.32 -5.64 2.22
N ILE A 131 -4.48 -4.66 2.56
CA ILE A 131 -3.30 -4.27 1.83
C ILE A 131 -2.15 -4.24 2.83
N ASN A 132 -1.14 -5.05 2.59
CA ASN A 132 0.04 -5.14 3.43
C ASN A 132 1.26 -4.69 2.65
N PHE A 133 2.10 -3.91 3.32
CA PHE A 133 3.44 -3.60 2.85
C PHE A 133 4.45 -4.14 3.84
N TRP A 134 5.47 -4.80 3.33
CA TRP A 134 6.67 -5.17 4.07
C TRP A 134 7.83 -4.38 3.52
N TYR A 135 8.66 -3.80 4.38
CA TYR A 135 9.72 -2.90 3.94
C TYR A 135 10.95 -2.95 4.85
N ALA A 136 12.11 -2.72 4.25
CA ALA A 136 13.40 -2.69 4.97
C ALA A 136 13.91 -1.26 5.25
N THR A 137 13.37 -0.25 4.55
CA THR A 137 13.89 1.13 4.61
C THR A 137 12.83 2.15 5.03
N GLN A 138 13.28 3.27 5.60
CA GLN A 138 12.41 4.41 5.92
C GLN A 138 11.80 5.04 4.66
N GLU A 139 12.55 5.05 3.54
CA GLU A 139 12.05 5.55 2.25
C GLU A 139 10.88 4.69 1.76
N ALA A 140 10.99 3.37 1.83
CA ALA A 140 9.88 2.48 1.52
C ALA A 140 8.69 2.67 2.46
N ALA A 141 8.94 2.84 3.76
CA ALA A 141 7.87 3.12 4.73
C ALA A 141 7.08 4.39 4.35
N GLU A 142 7.75 5.47 3.97
CA GLU A 142 7.11 6.71 3.49
C GLU A 142 6.39 6.52 2.15
N GLU A 143 6.91 5.67 1.29
CA GLU A 143 6.27 5.34 0.01
C GLU A 143 4.93 4.62 0.20
N THR A 144 4.78 3.78 1.24
CA THR A 144 3.50 3.12 1.55
C THR A 144 2.37 4.13 1.75
N GLU A 145 2.64 5.25 2.43
CA GLU A 145 1.64 6.30 2.67
C GLU A 145 1.25 6.99 1.36
N LYS A 146 2.22 7.24 0.46
CA LYS A 146 1.95 7.81 -0.86
C LYS A 146 1.08 6.89 -1.70
N ILE A 147 1.41 5.60 -1.71
CA ILE A 147 0.65 4.57 -2.42
C ILE A 147 -0.79 4.54 -1.90
N ILE A 148 -0.99 4.44 -0.59
CA ILE A 148 -2.34 4.37 -0.01
C ILE A 148 -3.11 5.67 -0.20
N SER A 149 -2.44 6.83 -0.15
CA SER A 149 -3.06 8.13 -0.44
C SER A 149 -3.55 8.28 -1.89
N SER A 150 -3.22 7.35 -2.78
CA SER A 150 -3.71 7.33 -4.16
C SER A 150 -4.99 6.50 -4.36
N ILE A 151 -5.47 5.82 -3.30
CA ILE A 151 -6.64 4.97 -3.38
C ILE A 151 -7.87 5.76 -3.84
N ARG A 152 -8.62 5.18 -4.77
CA ARG A 152 -9.86 5.77 -5.30
C ARG A 152 -10.75 4.70 -5.95
N LYS A 153 -12.04 5.00 -6.09
CA LYS A 153 -12.95 4.20 -6.92
C LYS A 153 -12.53 4.26 -8.39
N LYS A 154 -12.67 3.14 -9.11
CA LYS A 154 -12.49 3.02 -10.56
C LYS A 154 -13.51 3.84 -11.34
#